data_AF-A0A952EY45-F1
#
_entry.id   AF-A0A952EY45-F1
#
_cell.length_a   1.000
_cell.length_b   1.000
_cell.length_c   1.000
_cell.angle_alpha   90.00
_cell.angle_beta   90.00
_cell.angle_gamma   90.00
#
_symmetry.space_group_name_H-M   'P 1'
#
loop_
_entity.id
_entity.type
_entity.pdbx_description
1 polymer ?
#
loop_
_entity_poly.entity_id
_entity_poly.type
_entity_poly.pdbx_seq_one_letter_code
_entity_poly.pdbx_strand_id
1 'polypeptide(L)' 'MSVTGLASWVDGPTKSAIVEYVDRVVAEVEPESRIAVFDNDGTLWCEKPMYIQLDFLIRRFAEQANS' A
#
# COMPACT_ATOMS: atom_id res chain seq x y z
N MET A 1 -1.95 -3.42 23.77
CA MET A 1 -1.11 -2.25 23.48
C MET A 1 -2.03 -1.17 22.93
N SER A 2 -1.93 0.09 23.36
CA SER A 2 -2.67 1.17 22.69
C SER A 2 -1.93 1.49 21.39
N VAL A 3 -2.57 1.29 20.24
CA VAL A 3 -1.96 1.58 18.93
C VAL A 3 -1.90 3.10 18.74
N THR A 4 -0.87 3.72 19.32
CA THR A 4 -0.40 5.05 18.91
C THR A 4 0.27 4.89 17.54
N GLY A 5 -0.47 5.03 16.44
CA GLY A 5 0.14 4.79 15.13
C GLY A 5 -0.56 5.34 13.88
N LEU A 6 -1.83 5.75 13.93
CA LEU A 6 -2.62 6.09 12.74
C LEU A 6 -3.21 7.50 12.82
N ALA A 7 -2.37 8.51 13.05
CA ALA A 7 -2.81 9.90 13.26
C ALA A 7 -3.50 10.52 12.04
N SER A 8 -3.16 10.09 10.83
CA SER A 8 -3.77 10.57 9.58
C SER A 8 -5.05 9.82 9.19
N TRP A 9 -5.47 8.81 9.97
CA TRP A 9 -6.66 8.02 9.67
C TRP A 9 -7.90 8.61 10.34
N VAL A 10 -8.93 8.84 9.54
CA VAL A 10 -10.27 9.22 10.02
C VAL A 10 -10.83 8.09 10.90
N ASP A 11 -11.39 8.47 12.05
CA ASP A 11 -12.06 7.52 12.94
C ASP A 11 -13.31 6.95 12.26
N GLY A 12 -13.42 5.62 12.25
CA GLY A 12 -14.48 4.93 11.54
C GLY A 12 -14.22 3.43 11.39
N PRO A 13 -15.16 2.69 10.78
CA PRO A 13 -15.13 1.23 10.75
C PRO A 13 -13.85 0.67 10.11
N THR A 14 -13.30 1.32 9.10
CA THR A 14 -12.05 0.89 8.45
C THR A 14 -10.86 0.93 9.41
N LYS A 15 -10.68 2.03 10.14
CA LYS A 15 -9.58 2.18 11.11
C LYS A 15 -9.73 1.17 12.24
N SER A 16 -10.94 0.99 12.77
CA SER A 16 -11.22 -0.01 13.81
C SER A 16 -10.89 -1.42 13.35
N ALA A 17 -11.36 -1.81 12.15
CA ALA A 17 -11.11 -3.14 11.60
C ALA A 17 -9.61 -3.44 11.43
N ILE A 18 -8.82 -2.46 10.97
CA ILE A 18 -7.36 -2.60 10.84
C ILE A 18 -6.71 -2.83 12.20
N VAL A 19 -7.04 -2.01 13.20
CA VAL A 19 -6.44 -2.10 14.54
C VAL A 19 -6.81 -3.43 15.21
N GLU A 20 -8.09 -3.80 15.20
CA GLU A 20 -8.57 -5.06 15.79
C GLU A 20 -7.96 -6.28 15.10
N TYR A 21 -7.81 -6.26 13.77
CA TYR A 21 -7.17 -7.33 13.02
C TYR A 21 -5.70 -7.48 13.42
N VAL A 22 -4.95 -6.37 13.47
CA VAL A 22 -3.53 -6.39 13.85
C VAL A 22 -3.36 -6.88 15.29
N ASP A 23 -4.17 -6.40 16.22
CA ASP A 23 -4.11 -6.83 17.63
C ASP A 23 -4.34 -8.35 17.77
N ARG A 24 -5.31 -8.91 17.04
CA ARG A 24 -5.58 -10.35 17.02
C ARG A 24 -4.43 -11.15 16.41
N VAL A 25 -3.94 -10.73 15.24
CA VAL A 25 -2.86 -11.44 14.53
C VAL A 25 -1.54 -11.41 15.30
N VAL A 26 -1.24 -10.30 15.99
CA VAL A 26 -0.04 -10.21 16.84
C VAL A 26 -0.08 -11.18 18.02
N ALA A 27 -1.26 -11.51 18.53
CA ALA A 27 -1.44 -12.47 19.62
C ALA A 27 -1.40 -13.94 19.17
N GLU A 28 -1.88 -14.24 17.96
CA GLU A 28 -2.19 -15.61 17.54
C GLU A 28 -1.27 -16.18 16.45
N VAL A 29 -0.58 -15.34 15.69
CA VAL A 29 0.20 -15.75 14.50
C VAL A 29 1.68 -15.50 14.74
N GLU A 30 2.55 -16.46 14.40
CA GLU A 30 4.00 -16.30 14.51
C GLU A 30 4.51 -15.13 13.62
N PRO A 31 5.48 -14.32 14.08
CA PRO A 31 5.97 -13.14 13.35
C PRO A 31 6.33 -13.38 11.88
N GLU A 32 6.95 -14.52 11.57
CA GLU A 32 7.41 -14.89 10.23
C GLU A 32 6.25 -15.10 9.25
N SER A 33 5.04 -15.34 9.75
CA SER A 33 3.84 -15.54 8.94
C SER A 33 3.00 -14.26 8.78
N ARG A 34 3.40 -13.13 9.38
CA ARG A 34 2.65 -11.87 9.36
C ARG A 34 3.00 -11.02 8.12
N ILE A 35 2.63 -11.51 6.94
CA ILE A 35 2.91 -10.84 5.67
C ILE A 35 1.67 -10.02 5.23
N ALA A 36 1.87 -8.73 4.95
CA ALA A 36 0.87 -7.86 4.35
C ALA A 36 1.33 -7.39 2.97
N VAL A 37 0.42 -7.40 2.00
CA VAL A 37 0.66 -6.95 0.62
C VAL A 37 -0.25 -5.77 0.30
N PHE A 38 0.31 -4.77 -0.37
CA PHE A 38 -0.41 -3.58 -0.81
C PHE A 38 -0.22 -3.44 -2.31
N ASP A 39 -1.29 -3.08 -3.00
CA ASP A 39 -1.15 -2.55 -4.35
C ASP A 39 -0.46 -1.18 -4.30
N ASN A 40 0.09 -0.72 -5.42
CA ASN A 40 0.86 0.50 -5.49
C ASN A 40 0.05 1.64 -6.12
N ASP A 41 -0.38 1.47 -7.36
CA ASP A 41 -1.15 2.46 -8.12
C ASP A 41 -2.56 2.64 -7.51
N GLY A 42 -2.93 3.88 -7.18
CA GLY A 42 -4.22 4.18 -6.57
C GLY A 42 -4.35 3.76 -5.09
N THR A 43 -3.36 3.07 -4.53
CA THR A 43 -3.35 2.64 -3.12
C THR A 43 -2.26 3.37 -2.32
N LEU A 44 -0.99 3.25 -2.72
CA LEU A 44 0.14 3.93 -2.05
C LEU A 44 0.44 5.29 -2.68
N TRP A 45 0.11 5.48 -3.96
CA TRP A 45 0.29 6.76 -4.65
C TRP A 45 -0.82 7.06 -5.68
N CYS A 46 -0.87 8.31 -6.16
CA CYS A 46 -1.86 8.74 -7.14
C CYS A 46 -1.58 8.13 -8.52
N GLU A 47 -2.58 7.46 -9.09
CA GLU A 47 -2.55 6.90 -10.46
C GLU A 47 -3.20 7.81 -11.52
N LYS A 48 -3.69 8.98 -11.11
CA LYS A 48 -4.39 9.92 -12.00
C LYS A 48 -3.50 11.12 -12.36
N PRO A 49 -3.60 11.65 -13.60
CA PRO A 49 -4.46 11.19 -14.70
C PRO A 49 -3.88 10.01 -15.51
N MET A 50 -2.62 9.63 -15.26
CA MET A 50 -1.93 8.50 -15.90
C MET A 50 -0.98 7.84 -14.90
N TYR A 51 -0.74 6.54 -15.07
CA TYR A 51 0.17 5.76 -14.22
C TYR A 51 1.59 6.33 -14.23
N ILE A 52 2.24 6.37 -13.06
CA ILE A 52 3.61 6.89 -12.91
C ILE A 52 4.61 6.12 -13.79
N GLN A 53 4.41 4.81 -13.95
CA GLN A 53 5.28 3.97 -14.79
C GLN A 53 5.14 4.24 -16.29
N LEU A 54 4.09 4.94 -16.74
CA LEU A 54 3.86 5.21 -18.14
C LEU A 54 4.91 6.15 -18.73
N ASP A 55 5.43 7.13 -17.96
CA ASP A 55 6.54 7.98 -18.41
C ASP A 55 7.80 7.14 -18.68
N PHE A 56 8.13 6.22 -17.76
CA PHE A 56 9.25 5.31 -17.95
C PHE A 56 9.07 4.42 -19.20
N LEU A 57 7.89 3.82 -19.36
CA LEU A 57 7.59 2.94 -20.51
C LEU A 57 7.66 3.70 -21.84
N ILE A 58 7.13 4.92 -21.91
CA ILE A 58 7.20 5.74 -23.13
C ILE A 58 8.65 6.09 -23.49
N ARG A 59 9.46 6.51 -22.51
CA ARG A 59 10.89 6.80 -22.74
C ARG A 59 11.63 5.57 -23.25
N ARG A 60 11.37 4.41 -22.64
CA ARG A 60 12.04 3.16 -23.00
C ARG A 60 11.66 2.68 -24.40
N PHE A 61 10.39 2.80 -24.78
CA PHE A 61 9.95 2.48 -26.15
C PHE A 61 10.53 3.44 -27.18
N ALA A 62 10.64 4.74 -26.87
CA ALA A 62 11.27 5.71 -27.77
C ALA A 62 12.76 5.39 -28.01
N GLU A 63 13.49 4.97 -26.97
CA GLU A 63 14.88 4.52 -27.11
C GLU A 63 15.00 3.28 -28.01
N GLN A 64 14.13 2.27 -27.83
CA GLN A 64 14.16 1.04 -28.63
C GLN A 64 13.73 1.26 -30.09
N ALA A 65 12.86 2.22 -30.37
CA ALA A 65 12.43 2.54 -31.74
C ALA A 65 13.53 3.24 -32.57
N ASN A 66 14.49 3.87 -31.91
CA ASN A 66 15.61 4.59 -32.53
C ASN A 66 16.92 3.77 -32.58
N SER A 67 16.89 2.50 -32.18
CA SER A 67 18.00 1.55 -32.25
C SER A 67 17.78 0.51 -33.34
#